data_AF-A0A842MYP0-F1
#
_entry.id   AF-A0A842MYP0-F1
#
_cell.length_a   1.000
_cell.length_b   1.000
_cell.length_c   1.000
_cell.angle_alpha   90.00
_cell.angle_beta   90.00
_cell.angle_gamma   90.00
#
_symmetry.space_group_name_H-M   'P 1'
#
loop_
_entity.id
_entity.type
_entity.pdbx_description
1 polymer ?
#
loop_
_entity_poly.entity_id
_entity_poly.type
_entity_poly.pdbx_seq_one_letter_code
_entity_poly.pdbx_strand_id
1 'polypeptide(L)' 'MTKVICSDCGKEAEVPFKPTEGRPVYCRECFAKHRPPRRF' A
#
# COMPACT_ATOMS: atom_id res chain seq x y z
N MET A 1 -7.45 -4.02 12.44
CA MET A 1 -7.27 -4.24 11.00
C MET A 1 -8.07 -3.16 10.30
N THR A 2 -7.41 -2.24 9.61
CA THR A 2 -8.08 -1.12 8.92
C THR A 2 -8.28 -1.50 7.47
N LYS A 3 -9.53 -1.48 6.99
CA LYS A 3 -9.82 -1.65 5.56
C LYS A 3 -9.45 -0.37 4.83
N VAL A 4 -8.65 -0.50 3.80
CA VAL A 4 -8.14 0.61 2.99
C VAL A 4 -8.23 0.24 1.52
N ILE A 5 -8.45 1.23 0.67
CA ILE A 5 -8.47 1.03 -0.78
C ILE A 5 -7.07 1.35 -1.30
N CYS A 6 -6.51 0.44 -2.10
CA CYS A 6 -5.22 0.64 -2.73
C CYS A 6 -5.30 1.81 -3.72
N SER A 7 -4.48 2.85 -3.54
CA SER A 7 -4.45 4.03 -4.41
C SER A 7 -3.99 3.72 -5.84
N ASP A 8 -3.33 2.59 -6.04
CA ASP A 8 -2.78 2.17 -7.33
C ASP A 8 -3.73 1.29 -8.16
N CYS A 9 -4.31 0.25 -7.54
CA CYS A 9 -5.18 -0.72 -8.23
C CYS A 9 -6.65 -0.69 -7.80
N GLY A 10 -7.03 0.12 -6.80
CA GLY A 10 -8.41 0.24 -6.32
C GLY A 10 -8.93 -0.96 -5.52
N LYS A 11 -8.11 -1.97 -5.24
CA LYS A 11 -8.52 -3.14 -4.43
C LYS A 11 -8.62 -2.81 -2.95
N GLU A 12 -9.54 -3.47 -2.26
CA GLU A 12 -9.61 -3.46 -0.80
C GLU A 12 -8.47 -4.28 -0.19
N ALA A 13 -7.80 -3.72 0.82
CA ALA A 13 -6.74 -4.36 1.57
C ALA A 13 -6.93 -4.11 3.07
N GLU A 14 -6.44 -5.03 3.89
CA GLU A 14 -6.43 -4.89 5.33
C GLU A 14 -5.01 -4.58 5.80
N VAL A 15 -4.85 -3.41 6.42
CA VAL A 15 -3.54 -2.95 6.92
C VAL A 15 -3.57 -2.81 8.45
N PRO A 16 -2.44 -3.11 9.12
CA PRO A 16 -2.34 -2.95 10.58
C PRO A 16 -2.04 -1.49 11.00
N PHE A 17 -1.88 -0.56 10.07
CA PHE A 17 -1.60 0.85 10.32
C PHE A 17 -2.81 1.74 10.00
N LYS A 18 -2.85 2.95 10.58
CA LYS A 18 -3.83 3.97 10.18
C LYS A 18 -3.34 4.67 8.90
N PRO A 19 -4.16 4.79 7.85
CA PRO A 19 -3.83 5.63 6.71
C PRO A 19 -3.58 7.06 7.18
N THR A 20 -2.45 7.64 6.78
CA THR A 20 -2.08 9.02 7.10
C THR A 20 -2.52 9.91 5.96
N GLU A 21 -3.19 11.03 6.25
CA GLU A 21 -3.56 12.01 5.23
C GLU A 21 -2.29 12.53 4.52
N GLY A 22 -2.25 12.36 3.20
CA GLY A 22 -1.10 12.71 2.35
C GLY A 22 -0.20 11.54 1.92
N ARG A 23 -0.40 10.31 2.43
CA ARG A 23 0.35 9.12 1.98
C ARG A 23 -0.56 8.11 1.26
N PRO A 24 -0.25 7.74 0.01
CA PRO A 24 -1.02 6.71 -0.70
C PRO A 24 -0.84 5.36 -0.02
N VAL A 25 -1.94 4.60 0.06
CA VAL A 25 -1.92 3.26 0.64
C VAL A 25 -1.90 2.24 -0.47
N TYR A 26 -1.01 1.26 -0.35
CA TYR A 26 -0.83 0.22 -1.36
C TYR A 26 -1.14 -1.16 -0.79
N CYS A 27 -1.77 -2.00 -1.60
CA CYS A 27 -1.89 -3.42 -1.30
C CYS A 27 -0.50 -4.08 -1.34
N ARG A 28 -0.37 -5.29 -0.80
CA ARG A 28 0.90 -6.06 -0.80
C ARG A 28 1.53 -6.16 -2.19
N GLU A 29 0.71 -6.34 -3.23
CA GLU A 29 1.17 -6.46 -4.61
C GLU A 29 1.75 -5.14 -5.14
N CYS A 30 1.00 -4.04 -5.05
CA CYS A 30 1.46 -2.72 -5.50
C CYS A 30 2.64 -2.20 -4.67
N PHE A 31 2.65 -2.47 -3.36
CA PHE A 31 3.79 -2.13 -2.49
C PHE A 31 5.06 -2.89 -2.90
N ALA A 32 4.95 -4.18 -3.27
CA ALA A 32 6.08 -4.95 -3.77
C ALA A 32 6.60 -4.41 -5.10
N LYS A 33 5.71 -3.97 -6.01
CA LYS A 33 6.09 -3.33 -7.28
C LYS A 33 6.75 -1.96 -7.10
N HIS A 34 6.27 -1.16 -6.13
CA HIS A 34 6.85 0.15 -5.80
C HIS A 34 8.14 0.05 -5.00
N ARG A 35 8.50 -1.12 -4.48
CA ARG A 35 9.73 -1.30 -3.72
C ARG A 35 10.91 -1.12 -4.69
N PRO A 36 11.78 -0.12 -4.51
CA PRO A 36 12.93 0.03 -5.38
C PRO A 36 13.78 -1.25 -5.32
N PRO A 37 14.34 -1.71 -6.45
CA PRO A 37 15.25 -2.84 -6.44
C PRO A 37 16.35 -2.52 -5.44
N ARG A 38 16.58 -3.44 -4.49
CA ARG A 38 17.71 -3.32 -3.57
C ARG A 38 18.96 -3.24 -4.44
N ARG A 39 19.54 -2.05 -4.56
CA ARG A 39 20.85 -1.89 -5.18
C ARG A 39 21.83 -2.70 -4.34
N PHE A 40 22.39 -3.73 -4.97
CA PHE A 40 23.52 -4.50 -4.47
C PHE A 40 24.80 -3.66 -4.55
#